data_AF-A0A1V5XPY5-F1
#
_entry.id   AF-A0A1V5XPY5-F1
#
_cell.length_a   1.000
_cell.length_b   1.000
_cell.length_c   1.000
_cell.angle_alpha   90.00
_cell.angle_beta   90.00
_cell.angle_gamma   90.00
#
_symmetry.space_group_name_H-M   'P 1'
#
loop_
_entity.id
_entity.type
_entity.pdbx_description
1 polymer ?
#
loop_
_entity_poly.entity_id
_entity_poly.type
_entity_poly.pdbx_seq_one_letter_code
_entity_poly.pdbx_strand_id
1 'polypeptide(L)'
;MRTKLTIMTSLAVSTTLAMLMLAACGEEDKDGAGGPSTNTCWPSGPGCGLDGVGRACMAWHDNAGSSTLSFRMSQLEVIKPDVLAGQFLQDNVVTKGVALNLPQCFQEGSGRFSWLLEFDTANQRVKTGGAHVQLNPANGYCYINQVVEGFQTQPMEVPLKLSNEGGETLFELSETIKDITVAIYLTDDESSAIILPLHEVMMSEGRISSDGNCIGAWDGDHLYFDNDCKPDRNEGQKMQWVNGARLTGYIELEESDDVWIPEMTQTLCVALSGSALTYGEDFKEGGREGKRCARDDSGKIKAAEKADWCAASNTACSQPEADAFRLEGKFAASAVKVLASCP
;
A
#
# COMPACT_ATOMS: atom_id res chain seq x y z
N MET A 1 -19.18 -34.33 37.70
CA MET A 1 -18.01 -35.23 37.54
C MET A 1 -17.23 -34.72 36.33
N ARG A 2 -16.31 -33.76 36.49
CA ARG A 2 -14.88 -33.90 36.84
C ARG A 2 -14.17 -35.03 36.11
N THR A 3 -13.52 -34.70 34.99
CA THR A 3 -12.24 -35.30 34.63
C THR A 3 -11.37 -34.21 34.00
N LYS A 4 -10.40 -33.71 34.79
CA LYS A 4 -9.32 -32.83 34.34
C LYS A 4 -8.25 -33.74 33.71
N LEU A 5 -7.83 -33.44 32.48
CA LEU A 5 -6.66 -34.06 31.86
C LEU A 5 -5.49 -33.07 31.96
N THR A 6 -4.52 -33.42 32.80
CA THR A 6 -3.28 -32.69 33.02
C THR A 6 -2.22 -33.28 32.10
N ILE A 7 -1.67 -32.49 31.17
CA ILE A 7 -0.50 -32.89 30.38
C ILE A 7 0.71 -32.13 30.95
N MET A 8 1.57 -32.90 31.61
CA MET A 8 2.92 -32.56 32.05
C MET A 8 3.88 -33.38 31.20
N THR A 9 4.82 -32.73 30.49
CA THR A 9 6.11 -33.29 30.00
C THR A 9 6.74 -32.20 29.13
N SER A 10 8.02 -31.86 29.14
CA SER A 10 9.19 -32.18 29.97
C SER A 10 10.32 -31.31 29.40
N LEU A 11 10.99 -30.50 30.24
CA LEU A 11 12.20 -29.77 29.85
C LEU A 11 13.33 -30.76 29.57
N ALA A 12 13.93 -30.70 28.38
CA ALA A 12 15.23 -31.30 28.11
C ALA A 12 16.27 -30.18 28.05
N VAL A 13 17.07 -30.08 29.11
CA VAL A 13 18.32 -29.32 29.16
C VAL A 13 19.38 -30.15 28.43
N SER A 14 20.00 -29.58 27.40
CA SER A 14 21.22 -30.15 26.79
C SER A 14 22.31 -29.09 26.76
N THR A 15 23.19 -29.18 27.75
CA THR A 15 24.50 -28.52 27.79
C THR A 15 25.52 -29.39 27.06
N THR A 16 26.13 -28.86 26.00
CA THR A 16 27.44 -29.35 25.54
C THR A 16 28.31 -28.19 25.09
N LEU A 17 29.46 -28.14 25.75
CA LEU A 17 30.59 -27.24 25.65
C LEU A 17 31.50 -27.71 24.49
N ALA A 18 31.99 -26.79 23.65
CA ALA A 18 33.22 -27.01 22.89
C ALA A 18 33.88 -25.67 22.55
N MET A 19 34.95 -25.36 23.28
CA MET A 19 35.93 -24.33 22.92
C MET A 19 36.78 -24.83 21.76
N LEU A 20 37.03 -23.97 20.78
CA LEU A 20 38.19 -24.07 19.90
C LEU A 20 38.70 -22.66 19.64
N MET A 21 39.72 -22.29 20.43
CA MET A 21 40.63 -21.19 20.15
C MET A 21 41.58 -21.64 19.04
N LEU A 22 41.57 -20.96 17.91
CA LEU A 22 42.67 -20.98 16.95
C LEU A 22 43.15 -19.53 16.74
N ALA A 23 44.28 -19.23 17.37
CA ALA A 23 45.11 -18.11 17.01
C ALA A 23 45.86 -18.46 15.71
N ALA A 24 45.66 -17.68 14.66
CA ALA A 24 46.50 -17.70 13.47
C ALA A 24 46.85 -16.26 13.11
N CYS A 25 48.06 -15.86 13.52
CA CYS A 25 48.75 -14.70 12.98
C CYS A 25 49.29 -15.08 11.60
N GLY A 26 48.90 -14.32 10.57
CA GLY A 26 49.47 -14.38 9.22
C GLY A 26 49.48 -12.97 8.66
N GLU A 27 50.69 -12.41 8.57
CA GLU A 27 50.99 -11.08 8.05
C GLU A 27 51.05 -11.06 6.50
N GLU A 28 50.71 -9.87 5.98
CA GLU A 28 51.22 -9.19 4.78
C GLU A 28 50.57 -9.37 3.38
N ASP A 29 50.22 -8.18 2.87
CA ASP A 29 50.18 -7.67 1.50
C ASP A 29 48.99 -7.97 0.57
N LYS A 30 48.03 -7.03 0.58
CA LYS A 30 47.70 -6.21 -0.60
C LYS A 30 46.83 -5.00 -0.24
N ASP A 31 47.43 -3.82 -0.38
CA ASP A 31 46.76 -2.52 -0.45
C ASP A 31 45.71 -2.49 -1.57
N GLY A 32 44.48 -2.87 -1.23
CA GLY A 32 43.28 -2.40 -1.91
C GLY A 32 42.69 -1.30 -1.05
N ALA A 33 42.79 -0.05 -1.48
CA ALA A 33 42.04 1.06 -0.90
C ALA A 33 40.54 0.86 -1.14
N GLY A 34 39.93 -0.10 -0.43
CA GLY A 34 38.50 -0.18 -0.23
C GLY A 34 38.13 0.99 0.65
N GLY A 35 37.81 2.13 0.03
CA GLY A 35 37.21 3.26 0.74
C GLY A 35 36.02 2.75 1.55
N PRO A 36 35.77 3.31 2.75
CA PRO A 36 34.68 2.86 3.60
C PRO A 36 33.40 2.85 2.76
N SER A 37 32.81 1.67 2.56
CA SER A 37 31.47 1.58 2.02
C SER A 37 30.58 2.30 3.02
N THR A 38 30.16 3.51 2.69
CA THR A 38 29.14 4.19 3.48
C THR A 38 27.89 3.35 3.28
N ASN A 39 27.56 2.54 4.29
CA ASN A 39 26.35 1.73 4.33
C ASN A 39 25.16 2.68 4.35
N THR A 40 24.69 3.08 3.16
CA THR A 40 23.57 4.00 3.00
C THR A 40 22.36 3.26 2.45
N CYS A 41 21.17 3.58 2.96
CA CYS A 41 19.91 3.11 2.40
C CYS A 41 19.44 3.92 1.19
N TRP A 42 20.37 4.43 0.40
CA TRP A 42 20.08 5.15 -0.83
C TRP A 42 20.24 4.22 -2.04
N PRO A 43 19.15 3.94 -2.79
CA PRO A 43 19.21 3.16 -4.01
C PRO A 43 20.24 3.76 -4.97
N SER A 44 21.25 2.96 -5.33
CA SER A 44 22.33 3.37 -6.23
C SER A 44 22.63 2.34 -7.33
N GLY A 45 21.90 1.22 -7.33
CA GLY A 45 22.01 0.21 -8.36
C GLY A 45 21.49 0.69 -9.71
N PRO A 46 22.06 0.21 -10.83
CA PRO A 46 21.47 0.44 -12.15
C PRO A 46 20.04 -0.13 -12.17
N GLY A 47 19.10 0.63 -12.73
CA GLY A 47 17.69 0.25 -12.73
C GLY A 47 16.96 0.56 -11.42
N CYS A 48 17.41 1.55 -10.65
CA CYS A 48 16.65 2.14 -9.55
C CYS A 48 16.05 3.49 -9.95
N GLY A 49 15.29 3.49 -11.05
CA GLY A 49 14.74 4.69 -11.69
C GLY A 49 15.68 5.34 -12.71
N LEU A 50 15.45 6.62 -13.00
CA LEU A 50 16.25 7.44 -13.91
C LEU A 50 17.63 7.69 -13.30
N ASP A 51 18.68 7.26 -14.00
CA ASP A 51 20.08 7.46 -13.61
C ASP A 51 20.37 8.95 -13.37
N GLY A 52 20.50 9.36 -12.11
CA GLY A 52 20.93 10.71 -11.71
C GLY A 52 19.84 11.77 -11.53
N VAL A 53 18.56 11.46 -11.76
CA VAL A 53 17.45 12.39 -11.47
C VAL A 53 16.95 12.13 -10.06
N GLY A 54 17.43 12.93 -9.10
CA GLY A 54 16.96 12.97 -7.71
C GLY A 54 16.83 11.59 -7.06
N ARG A 55 17.90 11.09 -6.41
CA ARG A 55 17.93 9.78 -5.72
C ARG A 55 16.74 9.52 -4.76
N ALA A 56 16.06 10.59 -4.35
CA ALA A 56 14.83 10.58 -3.56
C ALA A 56 13.58 10.10 -4.32
N CYS A 57 13.54 10.13 -5.65
CA CYS A 57 12.28 9.96 -6.36
C CYS A 57 11.98 8.53 -6.80
N MET A 58 13.03 7.79 -7.18
CA MET A 58 12.94 6.56 -7.99
C MET A 58 11.92 6.65 -9.13
N ALA A 59 11.89 7.79 -9.83
CA ALA A 59 11.09 7.97 -11.03
C ALA A 59 11.60 7.08 -12.17
N TRP A 60 10.69 6.56 -12.98
CA TRP A 60 10.95 5.73 -14.16
C TRP A 60 10.57 6.43 -15.47
N HIS A 61 10.07 7.64 -15.36
CA HIS A 61 9.73 8.52 -16.45
C HIS A 61 10.09 9.95 -16.06
N ASP A 62 10.56 10.74 -17.03
CA ASP A 62 10.87 12.14 -16.82
C ASP A 62 9.70 12.98 -17.35
N ASN A 63 9.01 13.65 -16.44
CA ASN A 63 7.90 14.54 -16.74
C ASN A 63 8.36 15.96 -17.12
N ALA A 64 9.67 16.25 -17.14
CA ALA A 64 10.19 17.58 -17.43
C ALA A 64 9.63 18.16 -18.75
N GLY A 65 8.97 19.31 -18.65
CA GLY A 65 8.38 20.03 -19.79
C GLY A 65 7.07 19.43 -20.33
N SER A 66 6.56 18.35 -19.72
CA SER A 66 5.24 17.79 -20.06
C SER A 66 4.11 18.58 -19.42
N SER A 67 3.00 18.73 -20.13
CA SER A 67 1.73 19.21 -19.54
C SER A 67 0.98 18.11 -18.81
N THR A 68 1.35 16.85 -19.04
CA THR A 68 0.75 15.66 -18.44
C THR A 68 1.78 14.95 -17.58
N LEU A 69 1.58 14.98 -16.26
CA LEU A 69 2.48 14.37 -15.30
C LEU A 69 1.91 13.02 -14.87
N SER A 70 2.65 11.93 -15.09
CA SER A 70 2.16 10.58 -14.83
C SER A 70 2.90 9.93 -13.68
N PHE A 71 2.18 9.35 -12.72
CA PHE A 71 2.72 8.73 -11.52
C PHE A 71 2.07 7.38 -11.22
N ARG A 72 2.82 6.55 -10.51
CA ARG A 72 2.32 5.35 -9.82
C ARG A 72 2.56 5.54 -8.32
N MET A 73 1.59 5.19 -7.49
CA MET A 73 1.82 5.13 -6.05
C MET A 73 2.98 4.17 -5.74
N SER A 74 3.93 4.66 -4.94
CA SER A 74 5.11 3.93 -4.48
C SER A 74 5.01 3.53 -3.02
N GLN A 75 4.15 4.22 -2.26
CA GLN A 75 3.75 3.88 -0.90
C GLN A 75 2.32 4.35 -0.64
N LEU A 76 1.56 3.53 0.09
CA LEU A 76 0.31 3.92 0.73
C LEU A 76 0.39 3.55 2.21
N GLU A 77 0.37 4.56 3.07
CA GLU A 77 0.28 4.41 4.51
C GLU A 77 -1.17 4.63 4.95
N VAL A 78 -1.82 3.57 5.39
CA VAL A 78 -3.17 3.64 5.95
C VAL A 78 -3.10 4.14 7.38
N ILE A 79 -3.92 5.14 7.69
CA ILE A 79 -4.07 5.77 9.01
C ILE A 79 -5.40 5.32 9.64
N LYS A 80 -6.47 5.26 8.85
CA LYS A 80 -7.77 4.76 9.26
C LYS A 80 -8.36 3.80 8.22
N PRO A 81 -9.12 2.79 8.66
CA PRO A 81 -9.38 2.43 10.06
C PRO A 81 -8.17 1.77 10.73
N ASP A 82 -8.12 1.80 12.07
CA ASP A 82 -6.95 1.34 12.85
C ASP A 82 -6.57 -0.12 12.55
N VAL A 83 -7.56 -0.94 12.17
CA VAL A 83 -7.32 -2.35 11.83
C VAL A 83 -6.54 -2.48 10.53
N LEU A 84 -6.84 -1.67 9.50
CA LEU A 84 -6.06 -1.66 8.25
C LEU A 84 -4.68 -1.01 8.46
N ALA A 85 -4.59 0.01 9.31
CA ALA A 85 -3.33 0.60 9.73
C ALA A 85 -2.47 -0.35 10.60
N GLY A 86 -3.07 -1.44 11.09
CA GLY A 86 -2.39 -2.46 11.86
C GLY A 86 -1.25 -3.11 11.07
N GLN A 87 -0.13 -3.35 11.74
CA GLN A 87 1.13 -3.80 11.12
C GLN A 87 0.95 -4.99 10.16
N PHE A 88 0.15 -5.99 10.54
CA PHE A 88 -0.04 -7.17 9.70
C PHE A 88 -0.63 -6.84 8.33
N LEU A 89 -1.76 -6.12 8.28
CA LEU A 89 -2.44 -5.78 7.03
C LEU A 89 -1.66 -4.76 6.21
N GLN A 90 -1.17 -3.72 6.90
CA GLN A 90 -0.37 -2.69 6.27
C GLN A 90 0.90 -3.28 5.64
N ASP A 91 1.63 -4.15 6.31
CA ASP A 91 2.90 -4.65 5.77
C ASP A 91 2.69 -5.78 4.75
N ASN A 92 1.80 -6.75 5.04
CA ASN A 92 1.66 -7.96 4.23
C ASN A 92 0.72 -7.81 3.02
N VAL A 93 -0.20 -6.83 3.05
CA VAL A 93 -1.16 -6.60 1.97
C VAL A 93 -0.86 -5.29 1.27
N VAL A 94 -0.91 -4.16 2.00
CA VAL A 94 -0.82 -2.83 1.38
C VAL A 94 0.60 -2.51 0.92
N THR A 95 1.56 -2.43 1.85
CA THR A 95 2.97 -2.11 1.56
C THR A 95 3.59 -3.14 0.63
N LYS A 96 3.39 -4.44 0.88
CA LYS A 96 3.85 -5.49 -0.03
C LYS A 96 3.23 -5.35 -1.42
N GLY A 97 1.93 -5.05 -1.52
CA GLY A 97 1.27 -4.83 -2.80
C GLY A 97 1.84 -3.64 -3.58
N VAL A 98 2.01 -2.50 -2.90
CA VAL A 98 2.42 -1.24 -3.54
C VAL A 98 3.92 -1.22 -3.84
N ALA A 99 4.80 -1.68 -2.95
CA ALA A 99 6.23 -1.70 -3.22
C ALA A 99 6.55 -2.62 -4.41
N LEU A 100 7.51 -2.24 -5.26
CA LEU A 100 7.97 -3.09 -6.35
C LEU A 100 8.86 -4.23 -5.82
N ASN A 101 9.04 -5.28 -6.62
CA ASN A 101 10.02 -6.33 -6.33
C ASN A 101 11.36 -5.99 -6.99
N LEU A 102 12.10 -5.04 -6.40
CA LEU A 102 13.40 -4.59 -6.88
C LEU A 102 14.41 -4.61 -5.72
N PRO A 103 14.93 -5.80 -5.35
CA PRO A 103 15.83 -5.92 -4.20
C PRO A 103 17.09 -5.07 -4.31
N GLN A 104 17.59 -4.86 -5.54
CA GLN A 104 18.73 -3.97 -5.81
C GLN A 104 18.45 -2.48 -5.50
N CYS A 105 17.18 -2.13 -5.28
CA CYS A 105 16.69 -0.82 -4.90
C CYS A 105 16.05 -0.82 -3.50
N PHE A 106 16.35 -1.83 -2.67
CA PHE A 106 15.77 -2.02 -1.34
C PHE A 106 14.23 -2.14 -1.33
N GLN A 107 13.61 -2.56 -2.43
CA GLN A 107 12.18 -2.85 -2.46
C GLN A 107 11.92 -4.35 -2.58
N GLU A 108 11.16 -4.90 -1.63
CA GLU A 108 10.83 -6.34 -1.54
C GLU A 108 9.31 -6.57 -1.61
N GLY A 109 8.59 -5.70 -2.31
CA GLY A 109 7.15 -5.88 -2.51
C GLY A 109 6.83 -6.87 -3.64
N SER A 110 5.58 -6.90 -4.06
CA SER A 110 5.10 -7.66 -5.22
C SER A 110 4.87 -6.79 -6.44
N GLY A 111 4.68 -5.47 -6.27
CA GLY A 111 4.33 -4.52 -7.33
C GLY A 111 2.90 -4.68 -7.88
N ARG A 112 2.10 -5.57 -7.29
CA ARG A 112 0.78 -5.99 -7.81
C ARG A 112 -0.37 -5.06 -7.44
N PHE A 113 -0.12 -4.07 -6.60
CA PHE A 113 -1.04 -2.96 -6.36
C PHE A 113 -0.49 -1.73 -7.09
N SER A 114 -1.01 -1.49 -8.30
CA SER A 114 -0.63 -0.33 -9.11
C SER A 114 -1.79 0.64 -9.22
N TRP A 115 -1.71 1.74 -8.49
CA TRP A 115 -2.63 2.87 -8.58
C TRP A 115 -1.94 4.03 -9.30
N LEU A 116 -2.50 4.44 -10.44
CA LEU A 116 -1.97 5.50 -11.28
C LEU A 116 -2.64 6.85 -11.03
N LEU A 117 -1.87 7.92 -11.26
CA LEU A 117 -2.30 9.31 -11.22
C LEU A 117 -1.73 10.00 -12.47
N GLU A 118 -2.58 10.58 -13.32
CA GLU A 118 -2.17 11.33 -14.50
C GLU A 118 -2.75 12.75 -14.42
N PHE A 119 -1.89 13.72 -14.13
CA PHE A 119 -2.25 15.13 -13.94
C PHE A 119 -2.13 15.86 -15.28
N ASP A 120 -3.25 16.29 -15.84
CA ASP A 120 -3.30 17.27 -16.91
C ASP A 120 -3.26 18.68 -16.31
N THR A 121 -2.05 19.25 -16.28
CA THR A 121 -1.80 20.56 -15.69
C THR A 121 -2.36 21.71 -16.54
N ALA A 122 -2.58 21.48 -17.83
CA ALA A 122 -3.14 22.47 -18.75
C ALA A 122 -4.66 22.60 -18.55
N ASN A 123 -5.35 21.47 -18.37
CA ASN A 123 -6.81 21.44 -18.16
C ASN A 123 -7.22 21.36 -16.69
N GLN A 124 -6.25 21.26 -15.77
CA GLN A 124 -6.48 21.11 -14.33
C GLN A 124 -7.39 19.91 -14.01
N ARG A 125 -7.06 18.75 -14.59
CA ARG A 125 -7.77 17.49 -14.38
C ARG A 125 -6.81 16.37 -14.02
N VAL A 126 -7.25 15.44 -13.18
CA VAL A 126 -6.47 14.27 -12.83
C VAL A 126 -7.28 13.04 -13.16
N LYS A 127 -6.66 12.15 -13.93
CA LYS A 127 -7.16 10.81 -14.16
C LYS A 127 -6.50 9.87 -13.18
N THR A 128 -7.28 9.00 -12.54
CA THR A 128 -6.76 8.07 -11.53
C THR A 128 -7.55 6.77 -11.50
N GLY A 129 -6.89 5.67 -11.12
CA GLY A 129 -7.45 4.32 -11.21
C GLY A 129 -6.40 3.24 -11.01
N GLY A 130 -6.88 2.00 -10.90
CA GLY A 130 -6.02 0.82 -10.92
C GLY A 130 -5.40 0.57 -12.30
N ALA A 131 -4.32 -0.21 -12.32
CA ALA A 131 -3.62 -0.62 -13.52
C ALA A 131 -3.35 -2.13 -13.53
N HIS A 132 -3.09 -2.64 -14.72
CA HIS A 132 -2.60 -4.01 -14.90
C HIS A 132 -1.28 -4.22 -14.14
N VAL A 133 -0.99 -5.46 -13.76
CA VAL A 133 0.26 -5.86 -13.13
C VAL A 133 1.41 -5.57 -14.10
N GLN A 134 2.34 -4.72 -13.68
CA GLN A 134 3.57 -4.46 -14.38
C GLN A 134 4.75 -4.59 -13.41
N LEU A 135 5.49 -5.69 -13.54
CA LEU A 135 6.63 -5.99 -12.68
C LEU A 135 7.88 -5.19 -13.04
N ASN A 136 8.00 -4.74 -14.30
CA ASN A 136 9.07 -3.86 -14.73
C ASN A 136 8.52 -2.45 -15.02
N PRO A 137 8.72 -1.48 -14.13
CA PRO A 137 8.19 -0.13 -14.29
C PRO A 137 8.68 0.60 -15.55
N ALA A 138 9.82 0.18 -16.13
CA ALA A 138 10.34 0.76 -17.38
C ALA A 138 9.46 0.49 -18.60
N ASN A 139 8.60 -0.55 -18.55
CA ASN A 139 7.68 -0.88 -19.63
C ASN A 139 6.46 0.08 -19.69
N GLY A 140 6.18 0.78 -18.60
CA GLY A 140 4.99 1.60 -18.44
C GLY A 140 3.75 0.81 -18.02
N TYR A 141 2.71 1.55 -17.63
CA TYR A 141 1.48 1.04 -17.04
C TYR A 141 0.27 1.44 -17.87
N CYS A 142 -0.83 0.70 -17.73
CA CYS A 142 -2.10 1.07 -18.36
C CYS A 142 -3.24 0.86 -17.36
N TYR A 143 -4.20 1.78 -17.41
CA TYR A 143 -5.41 1.66 -16.62
C TYR A 143 -6.19 0.40 -17.00
N ILE A 144 -6.76 -0.26 -15.99
CA ILE A 144 -7.76 -1.31 -16.21
C ILE A 144 -9.12 -0.69 -16.51
N ASN A 145 -9.89 -1.34 -17.38
CA ASN A 145 -11.29 -1.03 -17.62
C ASN A 145 -12.07 -2.33 -17.82
N GLN A 146 -12.31 -3.05 -16.73
CA GLN A 146 -12.91 -4.38 -16.73
C GLN A 146 -13.55 -4.71 -15.38
N VAL A 147 -14.31 -5.81 -15.34
CA VAL A 147 -14.82 -6.37 -14.09
C VAL A 147 -13.73 -7.24 -13.46
N VAL A 148 -13.35 -6.96 -12.21
CA VAL A 148 -12.39 -7.75 -11.42
C VAL A 148 -13.09 -8.19 -10.14
N GLU A 149 -13.15 -9.51 -9.89
CA GLU A 149 -13.81 -10.08 -8.70
C GLU A 149 -15.27 -9.62 -8.51
N GLY A 150 -15.97 -9.28 -9.60
CA GLY A 150 -17.36 -8.79 -9.57
C GLY A 150 -17.51 -7.27 -9.52
N PHE A 151 -16.41 -6.52 -9.36
CA PHE A 151 -16.43 -5.07 -9.28
C PHE A 151 -15.97 -4.42 -10.59
N GLN A 152 -16.69 -3.39 -11.04
CA GLN A 152 -16.27 -2.61 -12.21
C GLN A 152 -15.07 -1.74 -11.83
N THR A 153 -13.93 -2.02 -12.45
CA THR A 153 -12.70 -1.24 -12.28
C THR A 153 -12.48 -0.38 -13.52
N GLN A 154 -12.38 0.93 -13.35
CA GLN A 154 -12.12 1.88 -14.44
C GLN A 154 -11.49 3.16 -13.91
N PRO A 155 -10.69 3.88 -14.71
CA PRO A 155 -10.17 5.18 -14.28
C PRO A 155 -11.26 6.23 -14.20
N MET A 156 -11.11 7.13 -13.23
CA MET A 156 -11.97 8.29 -13.02
C MET A 156 -11.20 9.56 -13.31
N GLU A 157 -11.88 10.58 -13.83
CA GLU A 157 -11.27 11.87 -14.13
C GLU A 157 -12.00 12.99 -13.43
N VAL A 158 -11.29 13.72 -12.57
CA VAL A 158 -11.87 14.76 -11.71
C VAL A 158 -11.08 16.07 -11.81
N PRO A 159 -11.73 17.23 -11.58
CA PRO A 159 -11.05 18.51 -11.54
C PRO A 159 -10.10 18.62 -10.34
N LEU A 160 -8.98 19.32 -10.53
CA LEU A 160 -8.01 19.60 -9.49
C LEU A 160 -7.69 21.10 -9.42
N LYS A 161 -7.21 21.57 -8.27
CA LYS A 161 -6.60 22.88 -8.12
C LYS A 161 -5.10 22.73 -8.06
N LEU A 162 -4.41 23.53 -8.86
CA LEU A 162 -2.95 23.69 -8.77
C LEU A 162 -2.62 25.04 -8.19
N SER A 163 -1.60 25.06 -7.33
CA SER A 163 -0.89 26.29 -6.98
C SER A 163 0.60 26.01 -6.87
N ASN A 164 1.43 27.06 -6.86
CA ASN A 164 2.87 26.92 -6.74
C ASN A 164 3.32 27.53 -5.41
N GLU A 165 4.07 26.78 -4.61
CA GLU A 165 4.62 27.21 -3.32
C GLU A 165 6.06 26.69 -3.20
N GLY A 166 7.02 27.58 -2.94
CA GLY A 166 8.40 27.15 -2.66
C GLY A 166 9.14 26.43 -3.79
N GLY A 167 8.64 26.52 -5.04
CA GLY A 167 9.19 25.78 -6.18
C GLY A 167 8.56 24.41 -6.41
N GLU A 168 7.63 23.99 -5.56
CA GLU A 168 6.80 22.81 -5.72
C GLU A 168 5.43 23.20 -6.30
N THR A 169 4.78 22.24 -6.97
CA THR A 169 3.39 22.38 -7.39
C THR A 169 2.49 21.69 -6.37
N LEU A 170 1.67 22.47 -5.67
CA LEU A 170 0.65 21.97 -4.77
C LEU A 170 -0.57 21.49 -5.57
N PHE A 171 -1.18 20.40 -5.13
CA PHE A 171 -2.45 19.93 -5.68
C PHE A 171 -3.46 19.52 -4.59
N GLU A 172 -4.73 19.72 -4.92
CA GLU A 172 -5.88 19.17 -4.21
C GLU A 172 -6.99 18.88 -5.22
N LEU A 173 -7.83 17.88 -4.98
CA LEU A 173 -9.02 17.70 -5.81
C LEU A 173 -10.03 18.79 -5.48
N SER A 174 -10.69 19.33 -6.52
CA SER A 174 -11.77 20.30 -6.31
C SER A 174 -13.11 19.63 -6.00
N GLU A 175 -13.23 18.35 -6.36
CA GLU A 175 -14.40 17.51 -6.21
C GLU A 175 -13.97 16.13 -5.75
N THR A 176 -14.84 15.43 -5.02
CA THR A 176 -14.62 14.03 -4.66
C THR A 176 -14.78 13.13 -5.87
N ILE A 177 -13.99 12.06 -5.93
CA ILE A 177 -14.22 10.94 -6.84
C ILE A 177 -15.34 10.11 -6.22
N LYS A 178 -16.50 10.02 -6.90
CA LYS A 178 -17.69 9.37 -6.37
C LYS A 178 -17.45 7.91 -6.01
N ASP A 179 -17.00 7.14 -6.98
CA ASP A 179 -16.72 5.71 -6.84
C ASP A 179 -15.40 5.42 -7.54
N ILE A 180 -14.48 4.75 -6.86
CA ILE A 180 -13.27 4.22 -7.48
C ILE A 180 -12.95 2.85 -6.88
N THR A 181 -12.76 1.87 -7.75
CA THR A 181 -12.37 0.53 -7.37
C THR A 181 -10.94 0.29 -7.81
N VAL A 182 -10.08 -0.11 -6.87
CA VAL A 182 -8.68 -0.41 -7.16
C VAL A 182 -8.35 -1.84 -6.76
N ALA A 183 -7.72 -2.59 -7.65
CA ALA A 183 -7.38 -3.99 -7.43
C ALA A 183 -5.95 -4.14 -6.87
N ILE A 184 -5.81 -5.04 -5.90
CA ILE A 184 -4.54 -5.56 -5.39
C ILE A 184 -4.45 -6.99 -5.88
N TYR A 185 -3.70 -7.24 -6.97
CA TYR A 185 -3.62 -8.58 -7.53
C TYR A 185 -2.79 -9.51 -6.65
N LEU A 186 -3.25 -10.75 -6.52
CA LEU A 186 -2.57 -11.78 -5.73
C LEU A 186 -1.64 -12.64 -6.58
N THR A 187 -1.84 -12.64 -7.90
CA THR A 187 -1.07 -13.40 -8.89
C THR A 187 -0.68 -12.49 -10.06
N ASP A 188 0.37 -12.87 -10.79
CA ASP A 188 0.88 -12.08 -11.94
C ASP A 188 -0.01 -12.17 -13.18
N ASP A 189 -0.83 -13.22 -13.27
CA ASP A 189 -1.80 -13.45 -14.35
C ASP A 189 -3.16 -12.78 -14.10
N GLU A 190 -3.26 -11.99 -13.02
CA GLU A 190 -4.46 -11.23 -12.65
C GLU A 190 -5.69 -12.11 -12.41
N SER A 191 -5.51 -13.41 -12.17
CA SER A 191 -6.62 -14.36 -11.98
C SER A 191 -7.36 -14.17 -10.66
N SER A 192 -6.78 -13.43 -9.72
CA SER A 192 -7.35 -13.15 -8.40
C SER A 192 -6.87 -11.82 -7.84
N ALA A 193 -7.75 -11.12 -7.12
CA ALA A 193 -7.44 -9.84 -6.51
C ALA A 193 -8.17 -9.62 -5.19
N ILE A 194 -7.61 -8.77 -4.33
CA ILE A 194 -8.36 -8.08 -3.28
C ILE A 194 -8.82 -6.76 -3.89
N ILE A 195 -10.11 -6.47 -3.75
CA ILE A 195 -10.69 -5.23 -4.24
C ILE A 195 -10.74 -4.20 -3.11
N LEU A 196 -10.30 -2.98 -3.40
CA LEU A 196 -10.48 -1.82 -2.53
C LEU A 196 -11.52 -0.90 -3.18
N PRO A 197 -12.80 -1.04 -2.82
CA PRO A 197 -13.82 -0.10 -3.25
C PRO A 197 -13.80 1.13 -2.36
N LEU A 198 -13.71 2.31 -2.96
CA LEU A 198 -13.65 3.57 -2.25
C LEU A 198 -14.68 4.55 -2.79
N HIS A 199 -15.35 5.20 -1.86
CA HIS A 199 -16.36 6.21 -2.12
C HIS A 199 -15.92 7.59 -1.67
N GLU A 200 -16.39 8.60 -2.40
CA GLU A 200 -16.17 10.03 -2.13
C GLU A 200 -14.69 10.36 -1.87
N VAL A 201 -13.79 9.79 -2.68
CA VAL A 201 -12.34 9.92 -2.49
C VAL A 201 -11.89 11.36 -2.72
N MET A 202 -11.14 11.89 -1.77
CA MET A 202 -10.50 13.19 -1.83
C MET A 202 -8.99 13.02 -1.72
N MET A 203 -8.23 13.77 -2.52
CA MET A 203 -6.78 13.91 -2.35
C MET A 203 -6.46 15.37 -2.02
N SER A 204 -5.62 15.58 -1.02
CA SER A 204 -5.28 16.90 -0.50
C SER A 204 -3.85 16.96 0.00
N GLU A 205 -3.39 18.18 0.31
CA GLU A 205 -2.03 18.44 0.81
C GLU A 205 -0.94 17.86 -0.13
N GLY A 206 -1.27 17.73 -1.42
CA GLY A 206 -0.43 17.10 -2.41
C GLY A 206 0.70 18.02 -2.85
N ARG A 207 1.92 17.49 -2.94
CA ARG A 207 3.11 18.22 -3.40
C ARG A 207 3.79 17.45 -4.52
N ILE A 208 3.89 18.07 -5.69
CA ILE A 208 4.65 17.59 -6.82
C ILE A 208 5.99 18.33 -6.83
N SER A 209 7.10 17.58 -6.93
CA SER A 209 8.45 18.11 -6.99
C SER A 209 8.63 19.07 -8.17
N SER A 210 9.65 19.94 -8.09
CA SER A 210 9.92 20.97 -9.10
C SER A 210 10.24 20.42 -10.50
N ASP A 211 10.77 19.20 -10.57
CA ASP A 211 11.02 18.47 -11.82
C ASP A 211 9.79 17.67 -12.31
N GLY A 212 8.70 17.68 -11.55
CA GLY A 212 7.46 16.99 -11.90
C GLY A 212 7.51 15.47 -11.69
N ASN A 213 8.58 14.93 -11.09
CA ASN A 213 8.83 13.50 -11.08
C ASN A 213 8.36 12.78 -9.81
N CYS A 214 8.11 13.50 -8.72
CA CYS A 214 7.84 12.89 -7.41
C CYS A 214 6.63 13.52 -6.71
N ILE A 215 5.91 12.68 -5.98
CA ILE A 215 5.04 13.07 -4.88
C ILE A 215 5.63 12.40 -3.63
N GLY A 216 6.21 13.20 -2.74
CA GLY A 216 7.01 12.67 -1.63
C GLY A 216 8.44 12.30 -2.05
N ALA A 217 9.14 11.55 -1.20
CA ALA A 217 10.55 11.24 -1.37
C ALA A 217 10.95 9.95 -0.65
N TRP A 218 11.92 9.23 -1.17
CA TRP A 218 12.58 8.09 -0.54
C TRP A 218 13.35 8.58 0.69
N ASP A 219 13.17 7.87 1.80
CA ASP A 219 13.64 8.29 3.12
C ASP A 219 14.91 7.56 3.58
N GLY A 220 15.89 7.44 2.68
CA GLY A 220 17.10 6.65 2.90
C GLY A 220 17.92 7.05 4.12
N ASP A 221 17.82 8.30 4.58
CA ASP A 221 18.55 8.80 5.75
C ASP A 221 17.95 8.32 7.09
N HIS A 222 16.67 7.94 7.12
CA HIS A 222 16.00 7.47 8.34
C HIS A 222 15.88 5.94 8.42
N LEU A 223 16.23 5.23 7.35
CA LEU A 223 16.25 3.77 7.28
C LEU A 223 17.53 3.17 7.87
N TYR A 224 17.43 1.92 8.34
CA TYR A 224 18.57 1.19 8.89
C TYR A 224 19.13 0.18 7.90
N PHE A 225 20.42 0.30 7.62
CA PHE A 225 21.12 -0.65 6.75
C PHE A 225 21.13 -2.07 7.33
N ASP A 226 21.24 -2.21 8.65
CA ASP A 226 21.24 -3.51 9.34
C ASP A 226 19.90 -4.26 9.25
N ASN A 227 18.83 -3.59 8.83
CA ASN A 227 17.53 -4.18 8.54
C ASN A 227 17.21 -4.15 7.03
N ASP A 228 18.23 -4.26 6.17
CA ASP A 228 18.11 -4.21 4.71
C ASP A 228 17.33 -2.98 4.19
N CYS A 229 17.36 -1.86 4.93
CA CYS A 229 16.61 -0.65 4.59
C CYS A 229 15.09 -0.87 4.47
N LYS A 230 14.56 -1.80 5.27
CA LYS A 230 13.12 -2.08 5.36
C LYS A 230 12.41 -1.05 6.24
N PRO A 231 11.09 -0.83 6.02
CA PRO A 231 10.28 -0.08 6.97
C PRO A 231 10.38 -0.70 8.37
N ASP A 232 10.44 0.14 9.39
CA ASP A 232 10.38 -0.27 10.79
C ASP A 232 9.28 0.50 11.52
N ARG A 233 8.15 -0.19 11.73
CA ARG A 233 7.01 0.37 12.46
C ARG A 233 7.17 0.31 13.97
N ASN A 234 8.08 -0.51 14.51
CA ASN A 234 8.33 -0.59 15.95
C ASN A 234 9.15 0.61 16.44
N GLU A 235 10.03 1.16 15.60
CA GLU A 235 10.87 2.31 15.90
C GLU A 235 10.37 3.61 15.25
N GLY A 236 9.19 4.07 15.68
CA GLY A 236 8.69 5.40 15.30
C GLY A 236 8.12 5.49 13.88
N GLN A 237 7.62 4.38 13.33
CA GLN A 237 6.96 4.35 12.01
C GLN A 237 7.86 4.83 10.87
N LYS A 238 9.10 4.34 10.84
CA LYS A 238 10.03 4.58 9.75
C LYS A 238 9.54 3.89 8.50
N MET A 239 9.12 4.67 7.53
CA MET A 239 8.65 4.21 6.23
C MET A 239 9.76 4.37 5.20
N GLN A 240 9.68 3.62 4.10
CA GLN A 240 10.63 3.77 2.99
C GLN A 240 10.50 5.12 2.28
N TRP A 241 9.34 5.75 2.40
CA TRP A 241 9.04 7.02 1.78
C TRP A 241 8.50 8.02 2.80
N VAL A 242 8.95 9.26 2.67
CA VAL A 242 8.24 10.45 3.11
C VAL A 242 7.05 10.65 2.16
N ASN A 243 5.84 10.58 2.72
CA ASN A 243 4.62 10.82 1.95
C ASN A 243 4.49 12.28 1.51
N GLY A 244 3.97 12.50 0.30
CA GLY A 244 3.80 13.83 -0.29
C GLY A 244 2.35 14.27 -0.49
N ALA A 245 1.38 13.44 -0.10
CA ALA A 245 -0.04 13.73 -0.24
C ALA A 245 -0.89 12.93 0.75
N ARG A 246 -2.15 13.35 0.91
CA ARG A 246 -3.17 12.66 1.71
C ARG A 246 -4.31 12.18 0.85
N LEU A 247 -4.92 11.08 1.28
CA LEU A 247 -6.10 10.49 0.67
C LEU A 247 -7.14 10.21 1.76
N THR A 248 -8.39 10.55 1.49
CA THR A 248 -9.53 10.19 2.36
C THR A 248 -10.68 9.65 1.52
N GLY A 249 -11.49 8.78 2.08
CA GLY A 249 -12.72 8.26 1.49
C GLY A 249 -13.44 7.38 2.50
N TYR A 250 -14.36 6.54 2.04
CA TYR A 250 -14.94 5.50 2.88
C TYR A 250 -15.22 4.22 2.10
N ILE A 251 -15.42 3.13 2.85
CA ILE A 251 -15.80 1.81 2.35
C ILE A 251 -17.14 1.44 2.99
N GLU A 252 -18.17 1.16 2.19
CA GLU A 252 -19.46 0.74 2.72
C GLU A 252 -19.38 -0.66 3.35
N LEU A 253 -20.12 -0.86 4.44
CA LEU A 253 -20.12 -2.13 5.17
C LEU A 253 -20.57 -3.31 4.31
N GLU A 254 -21.70 -3.16 3.60
CA GLU A 254 -22.26 -4.22 2.75
C GLU A 254 -21.29 -4.57 1.63
N GLU A 255 -20.70 -3.57 0.97
CA GLU A 255 -19.72 -3.77 -0.09
C GLU A 255 -18.44 -4.43 0.42
N SER A 256 -17.96 -4.04 1.61
CA SER A 256 -16.79 -4.67 2.23
C SER A 256 -17.01 -6.15 2.57
N ASP A 257 -18.27 -6.60 2.71
CA ASP A 257 -18.56 -8.01 2.96
C ASP A 257 -18.49 -8.87 1.69
N ASP A 258 -18.55 -8.25 0.51
CA ASP A 258 -18.36 -8.91 -0.78
C ASP A 258 -16.87 -9.05 -1.18
N VAL A 259 -15.99 -8.27 -0.55
CA VAL A 259 -14.54 -8.31 -0.78
C VAL A 259 -13.90 -9.45 0.03
N TRP A 260 -13.32 -10.43 -0.66
CA TRP A 260 -12.63 -11.56 -0.05
C TRP A 260 -11.13 -11.30 0.12
N ILE A 261 -10.56 -11.68 1.27
CA ILE A 261 -9.13 -11.60 1.58
C ILE A 261 -8.60 -13.03 1.80
N PRO A 262 -8.02 -13.68 0.77
CA PRO A 262 -7.56 -15.06 0.86
C PRO A 262 -6.55 -15.31 1.99
N GLU A 263 -5.61 -14.38 2.21
CA GLU A 263 -4.54 -14.49 3.22
C GLU A 263 -5.08 -14.60 4.64
N MET A 264 -6.27 -14.06 4.89
CA MET A 264 -6.93 -14.09 6.19
C MET A 264 -8.09 -15.08 6.23
N THR A 265 -8.44 -15.70 5.11
CA THR A 265 -9.63 -16.55 4.97
C THR A 265 -10.91 -15.87 5.48
N GLN A 266 -11.08 -14.58 5.20
CA GLN A 266 -12.25 -13.80 5.61
C GLN A 266 -12.56 -12.63 4.67
N THR A 267 -13.74 -12.03 4.79
CA THR A 267 -14.12 -10.83 4.04
C THR A 267 -13.45 -9.56 4.62
N LEU A 268 -13.35 -8.50 3.82
CA LEU A 268 -12.84 -7.20 4.28
C LEU A 268 -13.70 -6.67 5.42
N CYS A 269 -15.03 -6.85 5.40
CA CYS A 269 -15.89 -6.48 6.52
C CYS A 269 -15.44 -7.11 7.85
N VAL A 270 -15.14 -8.41 7.84
CA VAL A 270 -14.64 -9.10 9.04
C VAL A 270 -13.27 -8.55 9.46
N ALA A 271 -12.39 -8.27 8.50
CA ALA A 271 -11.10 -7.65 8.78
C ALA A 271 -11.28 -6.26 9.43
N LEU A 272 -12.11 -5.39 8.86
CA LEU A 272 -12.39 -4.04 9.35
C LEU A 272 -13.03 -4.03 10.74
N SER A 273 -13.82 -5.06 11.07
CA SER A 273 -14.42 -5.22 12.40
C SER A 273 -13.39 -5.49 13.52
N GLY A 274 -12.18 -5.93 13.17
CA GLY A 274 -11.12 -6.27 14.11
C GLY A 274 -11.34 -7.54 14.92
N SER A 275 -12.44 -8.28 14.73
CA SER A 275 -12.69 -9.54 15.44
C SER A 275 -13.54 -10.53 14.64
N ALA A 276 -12.89 -11.51 14.01
CA ALA A 276 -13.57 -12.63 13.36
C ALA A 276 -14.36 -13.52 14.33
N LEU A 277 -14.01 -13.53 15.61
CA LEU A 277 -14.74 -14.29 16.63
C LEU A 277 -16.06 -13.63 17.03
N THR A 278 -16.11 -12.30 17.01
CA THR A 278 -17.28 -11.52 17.43
C THR A 278 -18.21 -11.24 16.26
N TYR A 279 -17.63 -10.83 15.12
CA TYR A 279 -18.38 -10.36 13.97
C TYR A 279 -18.30 -11.29 12.77
N GLY A 280 -17.58 -12.41 12.86
CA GLY A 280 -17.49 -13.38 11.77
C GLY A 280 -18.48 -14.53 11.94
N GLU A 281 -19.15 -14.90 10.86
CA GLU A 281 -19.86 -16.18 10.70
C GLU A 281 -19.17 -17.04 9.64
N ASP A 282 -19.22 -18.36 9.81
CA ASP A 282 -18.69 -19.27 8.78
C ASP A 282 -19.56 -19.18 7.52
N PHE A 283 -18.90 -19.09 6.37
CA PHE A 283 -19.58 -19.16 5.07
C PHE A 283 -18.82 -20.06 4.10
N LYS A 284 -19.56 -20.56 3.11
CA LYS A 284 -19.04 -21.34 2.00
C LYS A 284 -19.85 -21.04 0.74
N GLU A 285 -19.32 -20.17 -0.11
CA GLU A 285 -20.00 -19.67 -1.30
C GLU A 285 -19.00 -19.37 -2.42
N GLY A 286 -19.36 -19.64 -3.67
CA GLY A 286 -18.50 -19.31 -4.82
C GLY A 286 -17.12 -19.97 -4.81
N GLY A 287 -16.95 -21.11 -4.12
CA GLY A 287 -15.65 -21.77 -3.97
C GLY A 287 -14.75 -21.16 -2.88
N ARG A 288 -15.22 -20.13 -2.17
CA ARG A 288 -14.57 -19.53 -1.00
C ARG A 288 -15.11 -20.16 0.28
N GLU A 289 -14.25 -20.39 1.26
CA GLU A 289 -14.60 -20.93 2.58
C GLU A 289 -13.84 -20.13 3.65
N GLY A 290 -14.56 -19.60 4.63
CA GLY A 290 -13.96 -18.76 5.67
C GLY A 290 -14.99 -17.97 6.48
N LYS A 291 -14.61 -16.76 6.90
CA LYS A 291 -15.49 -15.87 7.69
C LYS A 291 -16.04 -14.70 6.86
N ARG A 292 -17.33 -14.43 6.97
CA ARG A 292 -17.96 -13.17 6.51
C ARG A 292 -18.63 -12.47 7.68
N CYS A 293 -19.08 -11.24 7.50
CA CYS A 293 -19.72 -10.52 8.57
C CYS A 293 -21.05 -11.18 8.99
N ALA A 294 -21.15 -11.47 10.28
CA ALA A 294 -22.35 -12.00 10.89
C ALA A 294 -23.48 -10.98 10.79
N ARG A 295 -24.68 -11.46 10.46
CA ARG A 295 -25.88 -10.63 10.40
C ARG A 295 -26.74 -10.79 11.65
N ASP A 296 -27.52 -9.76 11.97
CA ASP A 296 -28.55 -9.81 13.02
C ASP A 296 -29.87 -10.41 12.51
N ASP A 297 -30.86 -10.51 13.39
CA ASP A 297 -32.17 -11.09 13.05
C ASP A 297 -32.94 -10.25 12.01
N SER A 298 -32.52 -9.01 11.75
CA SER A 298 -33.07 -8.11 10.72
C SER A 298 -32.27 -8.16 9.41
N GLY A 299 -31.23 -9.00 9.33
CA GLY A 299 -30.35 -9.12 8.16
C GLY A 299 -29.27 -8.04 8.05
N LYS A 300 -29.11 -7.18 9.07
CA LYS A 300 -28.07 -6.13 9.07
C LYS A 300 -26.73 -6.69 9.55
N ILE A 301 -25.64 -6.17 9.00
CA ILE A 301 -24.29 -6.52 9.44
C ILE A 301 -24.06 -6.08 10.89
N LYS A 302 -23.67 -7.02 11.76
CA LYS A 302 -23.35 -6.75 13.18
C LYS A 302 -22.10 -5.89 13.36
N ALA A 303 -21.17 -5.93 12.41
CA ALA A 303 -19.96 -5.12 12.43
C ALA A 303 -20.23 -3.61 12.27
N ALA A 304 -21.49 -3.20 12.03
CA ALA A 304 -21.88 -1.80 12.05
C ALA A 304 -21.38 -1.10 13.32
N GLU A 305 -21.34 -1.79 14.48
CA GLU A 305 -20.82 -1.21 15.72
C GLU A 305 -19.35 -0.80 15.74
N LYS A 306 -18.61 -1.15 14.69
CA LYS A 306 -17.23 -0.73 14.45
C LYS A 306 -17.09 0.34 13.37
N ALA A 307 -18.13 0.60 12.58
CA ALA A 307 -18.14 1.67 11.61
C ALA A 307 -18.18 3.04 12.29
N ASP A 308 -17.57 4.01 11.62
CA ASP A 308 -17.36 5.38 12.10
C ASP A 308 -17.81 6.45 11.09
N TRP A 309 -18.48 6.02 10.00
CA TRP A 309 -18.90 6.87 8.91
C TRP A 309 -20.33 6.57 8.46
N CYS A 310 -21.02 7.63 8.01
CA CYS A 310 -22.36 7.55 7.41
C CYS A 310 -22.24 7.89 5.93
N ALA A 311 -22.38 6.90 5.05
CA ALA A 311 -22.24 7.03 3.61
C ALA A 311 -23.21 8.08 3.05
N ALA A 312 -24.48 8.03 3.46
CA ALA A 312 -25.52 8.92 2.94
C ALA A 312 -25.26 10.42 3.18
N SER A 313 -24.62 10.78 4.30
CA SER A 313 -24.28 12.17 4.61
C SER A 313 -22.83 12.53 4.32
N ASN A 314 -21.99 11.52 4.02
CA ASN A 314 -20.54 11.63 3.93
C ASN A 314 -19.93 12.37 5.14
N THR A 315 -20.30 11.93 6.35
CA THR A 315 -19.81 12.52 7.60
C THR A 315 -19.49 11.44 8.62
N ALA A 316 -18.60 11.78 9.56
CA ALA A 316 -18.38 10.96 10.74
C ALA A 316 -19.69 10.79 11.51
N CYS A 317 -20.00 9.57 11.92
CA CYS A 317 -21.15 9.27 12.75
C CYS A 317 -20.88 8.04 13.61
N SER A 318 -21.75 7.80 14.59
CA SER A 318 -21.67 6.66 15.49
C SER A 318 -22.82 5.70 15.24
N GLN A 319 -22.83 4.61 15.99
CA GLN A 319 -24.00 3.76 16.05
C GLN A 319 -25.25 4.48 16.59
N PRO A 320 -26.44 4.05 16.13
CA PRO A 320 -26.70 2.96 15.17
C PRO A 320 -26.64 3.37 13.68
N GLU A 321 -26.29 4.63 13.37
CA GLU A 321 -26.39 5.16 12.02
C GLU A 321 -25.19 4.82 11.12
N ALA A 322 -24.03 4.47 11.69
CA ALA A 322 -22.81 4.21 10.90
C ALA A 322 -22.93 2.96 10.02
N ASP A 323 -22.70 3.15 8.73
CA ASP A 323 -22.85 2.18 7.64
C ASP A 323 -21.61 2.11 6.71
N ALA A 324 -20.54 2.84 7.05
CA ALA A 324 -19.26 2.76 6.36
C ALA A 324 -18.06 2.92 7.31
N PHE A 325 -16.90 2.42 6.86
CA PHE A 325 -15.62 2.66 7.50
C PHE A 325 -14.89 3.81 6.80
N ARG A 326 -14.47 4.82 7.56
CA ARG A 326 -13.65 5.89 7.02
C ARG A 326 -12.27 5.36 6.68
N LEU A 327 -11.81 5.66 5.47
CA LEU A 327 -10.44 5.43 5.06
C LEU A 327 -9.68 6.75 5.07
N GLU A 328 -8.55 6.78 5.77
CA GLU A 328 -7.58 7.86 5.69
C GLU A 328 -6.22 7.25 5.41
N GLY A 329 -5.45 7.89 4.53
CA GLY A 329 -4.09 7.49 4.25
C GLY A 329 -3.22 8.65 3.80
N LYS A 330 -1.93 8.36 3.73
CA LYS A 330 -0.89 9.19 3.13
C LYS A 330 -0.19 8.39 2.05
N PHE A 331 0.28 9.05 1.01
CA PHE A 331 0.96 8.34 -0.06
C PHE A 331 2.17 9.09 -0.60
N ALA A 332 3.07 8.31 -1.19
CA ALA A 332 4.13 8.78 -2.08
C ALA A 332 3.93 8.15 -3.46
N ALA A 333 4.34 8.84 -4.50
CA ALA A 333 4.25 8.38 -5.87
C ALA A 333 5.46 8.81 -6.69
N SER A 334 5.85 7.97 -7.65
CA SER A 334 6.99 8.19 -8.52
C SER A 334 6.54 8.24 -9.96
N ALA A 335 7.18 9.08 -10.77
CA ALA A 335 6.81 9.24 -12.16
C ALA A 335 7.02 7.93 -12.93
N VAL A 336 6.05 7.58 -13.77
CA VAL A 336 6.08 6.40 -14.63
C VAL A 336 5.48 6.74 -15.99
N LYS A 337 5.77 5.93 -16.99
CA LYS A 337 5.09 6.03 -18.28
C LYS A 337 3.70 5.43 -18.16
N VAL A 338 2.67 6.17 -18.57
CA VAL A 338 1.31 5.64 -18.76
C VAL A 338 1.05 5.47 -20.25
N LEU A 339 0.57 4.30 -20.63
CA LEU A 339 0.26 3.91 -22.00
C LEU A 339 -1.25 4.03 -22.23
N ALA A 340 -1.64 4.35 -23.47
CA ALA A 340 -3.05 4.35 -23.86
C ALA A 340 -3.69 2.96 -23.80
N SER A 341 -2.89 1.91 -24.01
CA SER A 341 -3.32 0.51 -23.95
C SER A 341 -2.13 -0.38 -23.58
N CYS A 342 -2.40 -1.50 -22.91
CA CYS A 342 -1.38 -2.51 -22.63
C CYS A 342 -1.28 -3.49 -23.82
N PRO A 343 -0.05 -3.99 -24.11
CA PRO A 343 0.20 -4.91 -25.21
C PRO A 343 -0.44 -6.29 -25.04
#